data_AF-A0A504KK26-F1
#
_entry.id   AF-A0A504KK26-F1
#
_cell.length_a   1.000
_cell.length_b   1.000
_cell.length_c   1.000
_cell.angle_alpha   90.00
_cell.angle_beta   90.00
_cell.angle_gamma   90.00
#
_symmetry.space_group_name_H-M   'P 1'
#
loop_
_entity.id
_entity.type
_entity.pdbx_description
1 polymer ?
#
loop_
_entity_poly.entity_id
_entity_poly.type
_entity_poly.pdbx_seq_one_letter_code
_entity_poly.pdbx_strand_id
1 'polypeptide(L)'
;MNIKNIVLGAMALSMISGVALAGALDEPDNMAPFFTDSSMKTMKPEAGFKAAWASMPKDKQDAMMKECQDAAMSKPHAEFCANLKAYGGANE
;
A
#
# COMPACT_ATOMS: atom_id res chain seq x y z
N MET A 1 -1.34 -43.91 -16.60
CA MET A 1 -0.23 -43.02 -16.23
C MET A 1 -0.03 -42.00 -17.34
N ASN A 2 0.25 -40.74 -16.96
CA ASN A 2 0.72 -39.60 -17.79
C ASN A 2 -0.34 -38.61 -18.30
N ILE A 3 -0.93 -37.85 -17.39
CA ILE A 3 -1.55 -36.55 -17.67
C ILE A 3 -0.40 -35.54 -17.80
N LYS A 4 -0.08 -35.14 -19.03
CA LYS A 4 0.87 -34.07 -19.29
C LYS A 4 0.13 -32.73 -19.26
N ASN A 5 0.49 -31.90 -18.29
CA ASN A 5 0.03 -30.55 -18.06
C ASN A 5 -0.01 -29.71 -19.35
N ILE A 6 -1.21 -29.29 -19.73
CA ILE A 6 -1.41 -28.15 -20.64
C ILE A 6 -1.65 -26.95 -19.74
N VAL A 7 -0.58 -26.20 -19.45
CA VAL A 7 -0.66 -24.86 -18.86
C VAL A 7 -1.13 -23.92 -19.98
N LEU A 8 -2.43 -23.64 -20.01
CA LEU A 8 -2.97 -22.43 -20.66
C LEU A 8 -3.31 -21.44 -19.56
N GLY A 9 -2.26 -20.79 -19.05
CA GLY A 9 -2.35 -19.71 -18.08
C GLY A 9 -1.91 -18.39 -18.70
N ALA A 10 -2.45 -18.02 -19.86
CA ALA A 10 -2.27 -16.67 -20.41
C ALA A 10 -3.29 -15.73 -19.75
N MET A 11 -3.10 -15.45 -18.46
CA MET A 11 -3.70 -14.27 -17.85
C MET A 11 -2.86 -13.08 -18.32
N ALA A 12 -3.33 -12.43 -19.38
CA ALA A 12 -2.90 -11.08 -19.72
C ALA A 12 -3.33 -10.16 -18.57
N LEU A 13 -2.50 -10.07 -17.54
CA LEU A 13 -2.56 -9.00 -16.55
C LEU A 13 -2.14 -7.75 -17.30
N SER A 14 -3.13 -7.06 -17.84
CA SER A 14 -3.08 -5.66 -18.23
C SER A 14 -2.27 -4.92 -17.17
N MET A 15 -1.03 -4.59 -17.52
CA MET A 15 -0.24 -3.64 -16.77
C MET A 15 -1.04 -2.34 -16.80
N ILE A 16 -1.71 -2.03 -15.70
CA ILE A 16 -2.08 -0.66 -15.37
C ILE A 16 -0.74 -0.01 -14.98
N SER A 17 0.14 0.16 -15.96
CA SER A 17 1.32 1.00 -15.86
C SER A 17 0.85 2.43 -16.10
N GLY A 18 0.06 2.93 -15.15
CA GLY A 18 0.02 4.35 -14.89
C GLY A 18 1.35 4.68 -14.25
N VAL A 19 2.25 5.25 -15.03
CA VAL A 19 3.45 5.93 -14.54
C VAL A 19 2.99 7.16 -13.73
N ALA A 20 2.46 6.94 -12.54
CA ALA A 20 2.32 7.98 -11.55
C ALA A 20 3.68 8.10 -10.87
N LEU A 21 4.23 9.30 -10.89
CA LEU A 21 5.34 9.77 -10.07
C LEU A 21 5.45 8.95 -8.78
N ALA A 22 6.49 8.11 -8.66
CA ALA A 22 6.67 7.16 -7.56
C ALA A 22 6.57 7.88 -6.22
N GLY A 23 5.37 7.83 -5.65
CA GLY A 23 5.06 8.39 -4.36
C GLY A 23 5.56 7.48 -3.26
N ALA A 24 5.72 8.02 -2.05
CA ALA A 24 5.91 7.18 -0.87
C ALA A 24 4.75 6.18 -0.69
N LEU A 25 3.55 6.51 -1.18
CA LEU A 25 2.39 5.63 -1.24
C LEU A 25 2.41 4.62 -2.41
N ASP A 26 3.06 4.93 -3.54
CA ASP A 26 3.18 4.01 -4.68
C ASP A 26 4.28 2.97 -4.46
N GLU A 27 5.24 3.29 -3.60
CA GLU A 27 6.38 2.43 -3.30
C GLU A 27 5.96 1.26 -2.39
N PRO A 28 5.96 0.01 -2.91
CA PRO A 28 5.42 -1.15 -2.20
C PRO A 28 6.20 -1.46 -0.92
N ASP A 29 7.48 -1.05 -0.82
CA ASP A 29 8.29 -1.24 0.38
C ASP A 29 7.78 -0.40 1.57
N ASN A 30 7.23 0.79 1.31
CA ASN A 30 6.64 1.65 2.35
C ASN A 30 5.22 1.18 2.72
N MET A 31 4.49 0.61 1.76
CA MET A 31 3.11 0.13 1.93
C MET A 31 3.03 -1.27 2.56
N ALA A 32 3.84 -2.22 2.11
CA ALA A 32 3.87 -3.61 2.55
C ALA A 32 3.79 -3.81 4.07
N PRO A 33 4.52 -3.07 4.93
CA PRO A 33 4.45 -3.27 6.38
C PRO A 33 3.05 -2.99 6.97
N PHE A 34 2.17 -2.28 6.27
CA PHE A 34 0.80 -1.99 6.69
C PHE A 34 -0.21 -3.05 6.29
N PHE A 35 0.17 -4.02 5.46
CA PHE A 35 -0.73 -5.08 5.00
C PHE A 35 -0.36 -6.43 5.63
N THR A 36 -1.36 -7.30 5.78
CA THR A 36 -1.16 -8.68 6.23
C THR A 36 -0.80 -9.62 5.08
N ASP A 37 -1.05 -9.17 3.85
CA ASP A 37 -0.92 -9.95 2.62
C ASP A 37 -0.10 -9.18 1.58
N SER A 38 0.68 -9.93 0.79
CA SER A 38 1.58 -9.38 -0.24
C SER A 38 0.85 -8.72 -1.41
N SER A 39 -0.46 -8.97 -1.57
CA SER A 39 -1.28 -8.27 -2.57
C SER A 39 -1.68 -6.86 -2.12
N MET A 40 -1.31 -6.44 -0.90
CA MET A 40 -1.64 -5.12 -0.33
C MET A 40 -3.15 -4.82 -0.38
N LYS A 41 -3.97 -5.85 -0.15
CA LYS A 41 -5.44 -5.75 -0.11
C LYS A 41 -6.00 -5.73 1.30
N THR A 42 -5.36 -6.46 2.20
CA THR A 42 -5.81 -6.63 3.58
C THR A 42 -4.89 -5.86 4.51
N MET A 43 -5.35 -4.72 5.01
CA MET A 43 -4.60 -3.92 5.98
C MET A 43 -4.50 -4.63 7.33
N LYS A 44 -3.39 -4.40 8.02
CA LYS A 44 -3.21 -4.81 9.41
C LYS A 44 -4.25 -4.11 10.29
N PRO A 45 -4.73 -4.77 11.35
CA PRO A 45 -5.57 -4.12 12.35
C PRO A 45 -4.82 -2.97 13.02
N GLU A 46 -5.56 -2.07 13.67
CA GLU A 46 -5.04 -0.82 14.28
C GLU A 46 -3.68 -1.00 14.99
N ALA A 47 -3.55 -1.98 15.88
CA ALA A 47 -2.32 -2.21 16.63
C ALA A 47 -1.12 -2.53 15.71
N GLY A 48 -1.33 -3.35 14.69
CA GLY A 48 -0.30 -3.67 13.70
C GLY A 48 0.00 -2.50 12.77
N PHE A 49 -1.03 -1.71 12.42
CA PHE A 49 -0.87 -0.50 11.62
C PHE A 49 -0.05 0.56 12.37
N LYS A 50 -0.39 0.85 13.64
CA LYS A 50 0.34 1.79 14.50
C LYS A 50 1.79 1.36 14.72
N ALA A 51 2.02 0.06 14.93
CA ALA A 51 3.39 -0.47 15.07
C ALA A 51 4.21 -0.30 13.78
N ALA A 52 3.62 -0.57 12.62
CA ALA A 52 4.26 -0.34 11.32
C ALA A 52 4.55 1.15 11.09
N TRP A 53 3.58 2.02 11.41
CA TRP A 53 3.73 3.47 11.34
C TRP A 53 4.87 3.99 12.23
N ALA A 54 4.88 3.58 13.50
CA ALA A 54 5.91 3.97 14.47
C ALA A 54 7.30 3.44 14.10
N SER A 55 7.38 2.31 13.37
CA SER A 55 8.64 1.74 12.90
C SER A 55 9.18 2.43 11.64
N MET A 56 8.36 3.22 10.93
CA MET A 56 8.83 3.94 9.76
C MET A 56 9.67 5.16 10.13
N PRO A 57 10.68 5.49 9.32
CA PRO A 57 11.43 6.73 9.49
C PRO A 57 10.52 7.94 9.25
N LYS A 58 10.77 9.02 10.01
CA LYS A 58 9.93 10.22 10.00
C LYS A 58 9.84 10.90 8.63
N ASP A 59 10.88 10.82 7.82
CA ASP A 59 10.89 11.30 6.42
C ASP A 59 9.81 10.62 5.56
N LYS A 60 9.71 9.28 5.67
CA LYS A 60 8.68 8.49 4.97
C LYS A 60 7.29 8.77 5.52
N GLN A 61 7.16 8.93 6.84
CA GLN A 61 5.89 9.33 7.44
C GLN A 61 5.39 10.68 6.90
N ASP A 62 6.27 11.68 6.83
CA ASP A 62 5.93 13.01 6.29
C ASP A 62 5.54 12.94 4.81
N ALA A 63 6.29 12.18 4.01
CA ALA A 63 5.98 11.95 2.60
C ALA A 63 4.62 11.28 2.42
N MET A 64 4.32 10.20 3.15
CA MET A 64 3.03 9.50 3.08
C MET A 64 1.87 10.39 3.55
N MET A 65 2.05 11.16 4.62
CA MET A 65 1.04 12.13 5.08
C MET A 65 0.78 13.20 4.03
N LYS A 66 1.83 13.75 3.42
CA LYS A 66 1.73 14.76 2.37
C LYS A 66 1.02 14.24 1.13
N GLU A 67 1.30 13.01 0.72
CA GLU A 67 0.58 12.38 -0.40
C GLU A 67 -0.85 12.02 -0.06
N CYS A 68 -1.13 11.66 1.20
CA CYS A 68 -2.50 11.49 1.68
C CYS A 68 -3.28 12.82 1.75
N GLN A 69 -2.60 13.96 1.84
CA GLN A 69 -3.21 15.28 1.74
C GLN A 69 -3.45 15.71 0.28
N ASP A 70 -2.71 15.13 -0.67
CA ASP A 70 -2.92 15.39 -2.09
C ASP A 70 -4.12 14.60 -2.63
N ALA A 71 -5.06 15.30 -3.26
CA ALA A 71 -6.31 14.69 -3.72
C ALA A 71 -6.15 13.83 -4.99
N ALA A 72 -5.04 13.94 -5.73
CA ALA A 72 -4.75 13.07 -6.86
C ALA A 72 -4.05 11.78 -6.37
N MET A 73 -3.14 11.91 -5.40
CA MET A 73 -2.36 10.79 -4.86
C MET A 73 -3.11 9.97 -3.80
N SER A 74 -4.01 10.59 -3.02
CA SER A 74 -4.78 9.85 -2.01
C SER A 74 -5.95 9.04 -2.59
N LYS A 75 -6.42 9.35 -3.81
CA LYS A 75 -7.51 8.62 -4.48
C LYS A 75 -7.27 7.10 -4.59
N PRO A 76 -6.13 6.63 -5.12
CA PRO A 76 -5.84 5.19 -5.17
C PRO A 76 -5.59 4.58 -3.78
N HIS A 77 -5.25 5.38 -2.78
CA HIS A 77 -4.92 4.93 -1.42
C HIS A 77 -5.92 5.44 -0.37
N ALA A 78 -7.18 5.67 -0.75
CA ALA A 78 -8.12 6.43 0.10
C ALA A 78 -8.39 5.74 1.44
N GLU A 79 -8.55 4.42 1.45
CA GLU A 79 -8.69 3.63 2.69
C GLU A 79 -7.41 3.69 3.54
N PHE A 80 -6.23 3.57 2.91
CA PHE A 80 -4.96 3.67 3.61
C PHE A 80 -4.80 5.04 4.26
N CYS A 81 -5.09 6.12 3.53
CA CYS A 81 -5.00 7.49 4.03
C CYS A 81 -6.01 7.80 5.14
N ALA A 82 -7.21 7.21 5.07
CA ALA A 82 -8.19 7.29 6.15
C ALA A 82 -7.65 6.63 7.44
N ASN A 83 -7.07 5.44 7.32
CA ASN A 83 -6.44 4.73 8.45
C ASN A 83 -5.17 5.44 8.96
N LEU A 84 -4.36 5.99 8.05
CA LEU A 84 -3.18 6.78 8.37
C LEU A 84 -3.56 7.99 9.23
N LYS A 85 -4.61 8.71 8.83
CA LYS A 85 -5.12 9.86 9.58
C LYS A 85 -5.74 9.43 10.92
N ALA A 86 -6.47 8.31 10.95
CA ALA A 86 -7.10 7.80 12.17
C ALA A 86 -6.10 7.26 13.21
N TYR A 87 -5.02 6.63 12.76
CA TYR A 87 -4.12 5.85 13.62
C TYR A 87 -2.70 6.43 13.72
N GLY A 88 -2.18 7.01 12.64
CA GLY A 88 -0.82 7.57 12.56
C GLY A 88 -0.76 9.08 12.79
N GLY A 89 -1.80 9.83 12.41
CA GLY A 89 -1.94 11.27 12.61
C GLY A 89 -2.47 11.70 13.98
N ALA A 90 -2.96 10.76 14.79
CA ALA A 90 -3.49 11.05 16.13
C ALA A 90 -2.41 11.30 17.21
N ASN A 91 -1.17 11.64 16.81
CA ASN A 91 -0.09 12.05 17.71
C ASN A 91 0.22 13.56 17.62
N GLU A 92 -0.79 14.37 17.29
CA GLU A 92 -0.79 15.82 17.57
C GLU A 92 -1.60 16.12 18.83
#